data_AF-A0A6C0CFR5-F1
#
_entry.id   AF-A0A6C0CFR5-F1
#
_cell.length_a   1.000
_cell.length_b   1.000
_cell.length_c   1.000
_cell.angle_alpha   90.00
_cell.angle_beta   90.00
_cell.angle_gamma   90.00
#
_symmetry.space_group_name_H-M   'P 1'
#
loop_
_entity.id
_entity.type
_entity.pdbx_description
1 polymer ?
#
loop_
_entity_poly.entity_id
_entity_poly.type
_entity_poly.pdbx_seq_one_letter_code
_entity_poly.pdbx_strand_id
1 'polypeptide(L)'
;MWYYNYYIACLLLAIVFYLISTKNVNVLISIIIIFIIGYFYFNKINQYNDINKSNKANIIKNLNIDINDRKFISDDIYYLKKIPNKILYLDKDETLLNIILNIRFVKQYDYEKYTNLINYFEKFYKIYIFILADRYDIKQFFTIFISLRNAIIKEMYSMYIILPQKMKYNFGFDSFEELNKSIKNFIIYSRKMITILERFGYYEKKVYYLEDTKIKPYDYNNSEIY
;
A
#
# COMPACT_ATOMS: atom_id res chain seq x y z
N MET A 1 -11.82 -29.79 21.53
CA MET A 1 -10.56 -29.68 20.76
C MET A 1 -9.44 -28.94 21.50
N TRP A 2 -9.72 -28.03 22.44
CA TRP A 2 -8.67 -27.32 23.22
C TRP A 2 -8.00 -28.17 24.31
N TYR A 3 -8.72 -29.13 24.93
CA TYR A 3 -8.18 -29.96 26.01
C TYR A 3 -7.04 -30.91 25.57
N TYR A 4 -7.11 -31.48 24.36
CA TYR A 4 -6.06 -32.36 23.84
C TYR A 4 -4.71 -31.62 23.69
N ASN A 5 -4.75 -30.33 23.33
CA ASN A 5 -3.53 -29.52 23.18
C ASN A 5 -2.84 -29.28 24.53
N TYR A 6 -3.58 -29.19 25.64
CA TYR A 6 -3.00 -29.06 26.98
C TYR A 6 -2.29 -30.33 27.44
N TYR A 7 -2.89 -31.50 27.23
CA TYR A 7 -2.25 -32.78 27.58
C TYR A 7 -0.96 -33.01 26.78
N ILE A 8 -0.99 -32.70 25.47
CA ILE A 8 0.20 -32.79 24.60
C ILE A 8 1.27 -31.80 25.04
N ALA A 9 0.89 -30.57 25.42
CA ALA A 9 1.83 -29.56 25.92
C ALA A 9 2.48 -29.98 27.26
N CYS A 10 1.72 -30.55 28.19
CA CYS A 10 2.24 -31.10 29.45
C CYS A 10 3.22 -32.25 29.21
N LEU A 11 2.92 -33.14 28.26
CA LEU A 11 3.81 -34.24 27.88
C LEU A 11 5.11 -33.74 27.27
N LEU A 12 5.04 -32.75 26.37
CA LEU A 12 6.21 -32.08 25.79
C LEU A 12 7.07 -31.40 26.86
N LEU A 13 6.45 -30.67 27.79
CA LEU A 13 7.16 -30.03 28.91
C LEU A 13 7.85 -31.04 29.82
N ALA A 14 7.19 -32.17 30.11
CA ALA A 14 7.78 -33.24 30.92
C ALA A 14 9.00 -33.88 30.23
N ILE A 15 8.93 -34.11 28.92
CA ILE A 15 10.06 -34.64 28.13
C ILE A 15 11.23 -33.64 28.11
N VAL A 16 10.94 -32.36 27.89
CA VAL A 16 11.95 -31.30 27.90
C VAL A 16 12.60 -31.18 29.29
N PHE A 17 11.81 -31.24 30.36
CA PHE A 17 12.31 -31.24 31.73
C PHE A 17 13.25 -32.42 32.02
N TYR A 18 12.87 -33.63 31.60
CA TYR A 18 13.69 -34.83 31.78
C TYR A 18 15.03 -34.73 31.00
N LEU A 19 14.99 -34.23 29.76
CA LEU A 19 16.19 -34.02 28.95
C LEU A 19 17.13 -32.97 29.56
N ILE A 20 16.56 -31.97 30.23
CA ILE A 20 17.30 -30.90 30.91
C ILE A 20 17.87 -31.38 32.25
N SER A 21 17.15 -32.22 33.00
CA SER A 21 17.56 -32.68 34.33
C SER A 21 18.80 -33.58 34.32
N THR A 22 19.14 -34.15 33.17
CA THR A 22 20.32 -35.03 32.99
C THR A 22 21.59 -34.27 32.59
N LYS A 23 21.52 -32.94 32.44
CA LYS A 23 22.63 -32.11 31.97
C LYS A 23 23.40 -31.46 33.11
N ASN A 24 24.69 -31.24 32.88
CA ASN A 24 25.57 -30.54 33.83
C ASN A 24 25.09 -29.10 34.09
N VAL A 25 25.38 -28.60 35.30
CA VAL A 25 24.99 -27.25 35.76
C VAL A 25 25.43 -26.14 34.79
N ASN A 26 26.62 -26.27 34.18
CA ASN A 26 27.11 -25.29 33.19
C ASN A 26 26.26 -25.22 31.92
N VAL A 27 25.66 -26.35 31.50
CA VAL A 27 24.77 -26.43 30.33
C VAL A 27 23.39 -25.86 30.66
N LEU A 28 22.92 -26.08 31.89
CA LEU A 28 21.69 -25.45 32.39
C LEU A 28 21.80 -23.92 32.42
N ILE A 29 22.92 -23.39 32.93
CA ILE A 29 23.18 -21.95 32.99
C ILE A 29 23.21 -21.33 31.58
N SER A 30 23.85 -21.98 30.61
CA SER A 30 23.89 -21.47 29.23
C SER A 30 22.52 -21.47 28.56
N ILE A 31 21.69 -22.49 28.79
CA ILE A 31 20.30 -22.52 28.33
C ILE A 31 19.48 -21.36 28.91
N ILE A 32 19.61 -21.10 30.22
CA ILE A 32 18.92 -19.99 30.89
C ILE A 32 19.35 -18.64 30.30
N ILE A 33 20.64 -18.44 30.05
CA ILE A 33 21.16 -17.21 29.42
C ILE A 33 20.57 -17.03 28.01
N ILE A 34 20.52 -18.09 27.21
CA ILE A 34 19.91 -18.05 25.87
C ILE A 34 18.42 -17.67 25.94
N PHE A 35 17.67 -18.21 26.91
CA PHE A 35 16.27 -17.84 27.12
C PHE A 35 16.10 -16.38 27.53
N ILE A 36 16.96 -15.86 28.41
CA ILE A 36 16.92 -14.44 28.83
C ILE A 36 17.21 -13.52 27.63
N ILE A 37 18.24 -13.83 26.85
CA ILE A 37 18.58 -13.08 25.64
C ILE A 37 17.44 -13.16 24.62
N GLY A 38 16.93 -14.36 24.35
CA GLY A 38 15.82 -14.59 23.42
C GLY A 38 14.56 -13.83 23.83
N TYR A 39 14.22 -13.84 25.12
CA TYR A 39 13.09 -13.09 25.67
C TYR A 39 13.26 -11.57 25.50
N PHE A 40 14.47 -11.04 25.74
CA PHE A 40 14.77 -9.63 25.55
C PHE A 40 14.61 -9.19 24.08
N TYR A 41 15.15 -9.98 23.14
CA TYR A 41 15.00 -9.71 21.71
C TYR A 41 13.55 -9.83 21.24
N PHE A 42 12.82 -10.84 21.72
CA PHE A 42 11.40 -11.02 21.40
C PHE A 42 10.57 -9.81 21.84
N ASN A 43 10.80 -9.30 23.06
CA ASN A 43 10.12 -8.11 23.55
C ASN A 43 10.47 -6.85 22.75
N LYS A 44 11.74 -6.65 22.37
CA LYS A 44 12.12 -5.53 21.49
C LYS A 44 11.46 -5.60 20.13
N ILE A 45 11.37 -6.80 19.53
CA ILE A 45 10.70 -7.01 18.24
C ILE A 45 9.20 -6.67 18.36
N ASN A 46 8.55 -7.11 19.43
CA ASN A 46 7.13 -6.82 19.66
C ASN A 46 6.87 -5.32 19.86
N GLN A 47 7.69 -4.64 20.67
CA GLN A 47 7.58 -3.19 20.85
C GLN A 47 7.74 -2.44 19.52
N TYR A 48 8.72 -2.83 18.70
CA TYR A 48 8.92 -2.24 17.37
C TYR A 48 7.70 -2.47 16.45
N ASN A 49 7.15 -3.68 16.46
CA ASN A 49 5.96 -4.02 15.68
C ASN A 49 4.71 -3.24 16.13
N ASP A 50 4.52 -3.06 17.43
CA ASP A 50 3.40 -2.30 17.99
C ASP A 50 3.49 -0.80 17.64
N ILE A 51 4.69 -0.23 17.69
CA ILE A 51 4.94 1.15 17.25
C ILE A 51 4.62 1.29 15.75
N ASN A 52 5.10 0.39 14.90
CA ASN A 52 4.81 0.44 13.46
C ASN A 52 3.32 0.27 13.15
N LYS A 53 2.64 -0.64 13.86
CA LYS A 53 1.20 -0.88 13.69
C LYS A 53 0.39 0.34 14.10
N SER A 54 0.75 0.99 15.21
CA SER A 54 0.10 2.23 15.65
C SER A 54 0.35 3.39 14.68
N ASN A 55 1.56 3.54 14.15
CA ASN A 55 1.89 4.54 13.13
C ASN A 55 1.08 4.33 11.83
N LYS A 56 1.00 3.10 11.33
CA LYS A 56 0.20 2.76 10.14
C LYS A 56 -1.30 3.03 10.38
N ALA A 57 -1.82 2.68 11.55
CA ALA A 57 -3.20 2.96 11.93
C ALA A 57 -3.48 4.47 11.99
N ASN A 58 -2.56 5.27 12.52
CA ASN A 58 -2.66 6.73 12.57
C ASN A 58 -2.64 7.36 11.16
N ILE A 59 -1.78 6.87 10.27
CA ILE A 59 -1.72 7.30 8.86
C ILE A 59 -3.06 7.03 8.16
N ILE A 60 -3.60 5.81 8.29
CA ILE A 60 -4.88 5.43 7.68
C ILE A 60 -6.03 6.27 8.27
N LYS A 61 -6.00 6.51 9.58
CA LYS A 61 -7.00 7.38 10.24
C LYS A 61 -6.97 8.79 9.68
N ASN A 62 -5.78 9.37 9.48
CA ASN A 62 -5.62 10.69 8.89
C ASN A 62 -6.15 10.76 7.45
N LEU A 63 -5.87 9.75 6.63
CA LEU A 63 -6.42 9.69 5.28
C LEU A 63 -7.95 9.52 5.27
N ASN A 64 -8.50 8.73 6.19
CA ASN A 64 -9.96 8.59 6.31
C ASN A 64 -10.63 9.90 6.76
N ILE A 65 -9.98 10.70 7.61
CA ILE A 65 -10.43 12.06 7.94
C ILE A 65 -10.39 12.92 6.67
N ASP A 66 -9.26 12.90 5.96
CA ASP A 66 -9.08 13.62 4.69
C ASP A 66 -10.11 13.22 3.63
N ILE A 67 -10.75 12.04 3.69
CA ILE A 67 -11.86 11.67 2.78
C ILE A 67 -13.22 12.11 3.32
N ASN A 68 -13.45 12.02 4.64
CA ASN A 68 -14.73 12.34 5.25
C ASN A 68 -15.02 13.84 5.27
N ASP A 69 -14.00 14.70 5.38
CA ASP A 69 -14.17 16.16 5.38
C ASP A 69 -14.81 16.66 4.06
N ARG A 70 -14.68 15.90 2.96
CA ARG A 70 -15.31 16.19 1.66
C ARG A 70 -16.84 16.05 1.66
N LYS A 71 -17.42 15.27 2.58
CA LYS A 71 -18.88 15.06 2.64
C LYS A 71 -19.68 16.35 2.77
N PHE A 72 -19.04 17.46 3.14
CA PHE A 72 -19.67 18.76 3.26
C PHE A 72 -19.72 19.59 1.96
N ILE A 73 -19.16 19.12 0.82
CA ILE A 73 -19.01 19.96 -0.40
C ILE A 73 -19.69 19.38 -1.66
N SER A 74 -20.14 18.12 -1.67
CA SER A 74 -20.66 17.49 -2.91
C SER A 74 -22.00 16.78 -2.73
N ASP A 75 -23.11 17.52 -2.75
CA ASP A 75 -24.44 16.92 -2.94
C ASP A 75 -24.95 16.99 -4.40
N ASP A 76 -24.33 17.75 -5.30
CA ASP A 76 -24.95 18.06 -6.61
C ASP A 76 -24.34 17.42 -7.87
N ILE A 77 -23.29 16.58 -7.80
CA ILE A 77 -22.68 15.96 -9.00
C ILE A 77 -23.01 14.47 -9.10
N TYR A 78 -24.09 14.17 -9.81
CA TYR A 78 -24.74 12.86 -10.02
C TYR A 78 -23.83 11.70 -10.51
N TYR A 79 -22.68 11.97 -11.12
CA TYR A 79 -21.81 10.93 -11.71
C TYR A 79 -20.74 10.39 -10.76
N LEU A 80 -20.46 11.08 -9.65
CA LEU A 80 -19.57 10.57 -8.61
C LEU A 80 -20.41 9.77 -7.61
N LYS A 81 -20.74 8.53 -7.99
CA LYS A 81 -21.24 7.49 -7.07
C LYS A 81 -20.42 7.56 -5.77
N LYS A 82 -21.08 7.98 -4.69
CA LYS A 82 -20.69 7.96 -3.27
C LYS A 82 -19.22 7.61 -3.03
N ILE A 83 -18.42 8.60 -2.69
CA ILE A 83 -17.04 8.42 -2.24
C ILE A 83 -17.07 7.52 -0.99
N PRO A 84 -16.26 6.45 -0.93
CA PRO A 84 -16.26 5.57 0.22
C PRO A 84 -15.79 6.34 1.46
N ASN A 85 -16.50 6.17 2.58
CA ASN A 85 -16.20 6.87 3.84
C ASN A 85 -14.82 6.52 4.43
N LYS A 86 -14.18 5.47 3.92
CA LYS A 86 -12.87 4.98 4.36
C LYS A 86 -12.15 4.28 3.21
N ILE A 87 -10.84 4.30 3.27
CA ILE A 87 -9.96 3.44 2.48
C ILE A 87 -10.20 1.97 2.88
N LEU A 88 -10.41 1.10 1.90
CA LEU A 88 -10.66 -0.33 2.07
C LEU A 88 -9.54 -1.20 1.50
N TYR A 89 -8.96 -0.79 0.38
CA TYR A 89 -8.01 -1.62 -0.38
C TYR A 89 -6.61 -1.00 -0.39
N LEU A 90 -6.50 0.31 -0.60
CA LEU A 90 -5.22 1.01 -0.74
C LEU A 90 -4.31 0.86 0.49
N ASP A 91 -4.86 0.62 1.69
CA ASP A 91 -4.07 0.38 2.90
C ASP A 91 -3.25 -0.93 2.87
N LYS A 92 -3.53 -1.82 1.91
CA LYS A 92 -2.80 -3.08 1.69
C LYS A 92 -1.59 -2.94 0.77
N ASP A 93 -1.47 -1.83 0.05
CA ASP A 93 -0.34 -1.56 -0.85
C ASP A 93 0.51 -0.41 -0.33
N GLU A 94 1.65 -0.74 0.29
CA GLU A 94 2.53 0.26 0.88
C GLU A 94 3.16 1.18 -0.16
N THR A 95 3.37 0.70 -1.39
CA THR A 95 3.97 1.50 -2.45
C THR A 95 3.01 2.58 -2.92
N LEU A 96 1.76 2.19 -3.21
CA LEU A 96 0.71 3.14 -3.60
C LEU A 96 0.37 4.10 -2.46
N LEU A 97 0.32 3.60 -1.22
CA LEU A 97 0.08 4.44 -0.03
C LEU A 97 1.17 5.50 0.12
N ASN A 98 2.44 5.13 0.00
CA ASN A 98 3.56 6.06 0.10
C ASN A 98 3.52 7.13 -1.01
N ILE A 99 3.16 6.75 -2.24
CA ILE A 99 2.99 7.73 -3.35
C ILE A 99 1.94 8.79 -2.98
N ILE A 100 0.81 8.38 -2.41
CA ILE A 100 -0.26 9.31 -2.00
C ILE A 100 0.17 10.20 -0.84
N LEU A 101 0.90 9.65 0.13
CA LEU A 101 1.40 10.44 1.26
C LEU A 101 2.42 11.48 0.81
N ASN A 102 3.28 11.14 -0.15
CA ASN A 102 4.28 12.07 -0.68
C ASN A 102 3.65 13.28 -1.37
N ILE A 103 2.50 13.11 -2.04
CA ILE A 103 1.76 14.19 -2.70
C ILE A 103 0.70 14.85 -1.81
N ARG A 104 0.65 14.52 -0.51
CA ARG A 104 -0.34 15.07 0.43
C ARG A 104 -0.27 16.59 0.56
N PHE A 105 0.88 17.20 0.29
CA PHE A 105 1.04 18.66 0.30
C PHE A 105 0.10 19.37 -0.68
N VAL A 106 -0.33 18.70 -1.76
CA VAL A 106 -1.31 19.21 -2.73
C VAL A 106 -2.63 19.59 -2.06
N LYS A 107 -2.99 18.90 -0.97
CA LYS A 107 -4.18 19.18 -0.15
C LYS A 107 -4.28 20.66 0.27
N GLN A 108 -3.14 21.33 0.48
CA GLN A 108 -3.10 22.74 0.91
C GLN A 108 -3.56 23.71 -0.19
N TYR A 109 -3.46 23.29 -1.46
CA TYR A 109 -3.79 24.12 -2.63
C TYR A 109 -5.13 23.71 -3.25
N ASP A 110 -5.36 22.40 -3.35
CA ASP A 110 -6.58 21.84 -3.91
C ASP A 110 -6.93 20.53 -3.19
N TYR A 111 -7.77 20.68 -2.18
CA TYR A 111 -8.28 19.57 -1.38
C TYR A 111 -9.11 18.59 -2.21
N GLU A 112 -9.91 19.08 -3.14
CA GLU A 112 -10.76 18.22 -3.98
C GLU A 112 -9.92 17.37 -4.93
N LYS A 113 -8.92 17.97 -5.58
CA LYS A 113 -8.03 17.23 -6.48
C LYS A 113 -7.25 16.14 -5.75
N TYR A 114 -6.72 16.44 -4.56
CA TYR A 114 -6.04 15.43 -3.74
C TYR A 114 -6.98 14.28 -3.35
N THR A 115 -8.19 14.56 -2.87
CA THR A 115 -9.14 13.52 -2.47
C THR A 115 -9.70 12.70 -3.64
N ASN A 116 -9.91 13.33 -4.81
CA ASN A 116 -10.24 12.65 -6.05
C ASN A 116 -9.15 11.65 -6.45
N LEU A 117 -7.88 12.06 -6.29
CA LEU A 117 -6.75 11.18 -6.56
C LEU A 117 -6.76 9.95 -5.63
N ILE A 118 -6.98 10.12 -4.32
CA ILE A 118 -7.10 9.00 -3.38
C ILE A 118 -8.18 8.01 -3.86
N ASN A 119 -9.33 8.51 -4.31
CA ASN A 119 -10.41 7.66 -4.83
C ASN A 119 -10.02 6.92 -6.12
N TYR A 120 -9.25 7.55 -7.00
CA TYR A 120 -8.73 6.87 -8.19
C TYR A 120 -7.74 5.76 -7.83
N PHE A 121 -6.82 6.00 -6.90
CA PHE A 121 -5.90 4.97 -6.41
C PHE A 121 -6.63 3.80 -5.73
N GLU A 122 -7.65 4.09 -4.93
CA GLU A 122 -8.48 3.08 -4.28
C GLU A 122 -9.18 2.18 -5.31
N LYS A 123 -9.80 2.77 -6.33
CA LYS A 123 -10.45 2.03 -7.42
C LYS A 123 -9.43 1.25 -8.25
N PHE A 124 -8.29 1.86 -8.57
CA PHE A 124 -7.21 1.25 -9.33
C PHE A 124 -6.70 -0.03 -8.66
N TYR A 125 -6.40 0.06 -7.36
CA TYR A 125 -5.91 -1.09 -6.59
C TYR A 125 -7.00 -2.15 -6.36
N LYS A 126 -8.26 -1.74 -6.14
CA LYS A 126 -9.40 -2.66 -6.06
C LYS A 126 -9.51 -3.51 -7.32
N ILE A 127 -9.49 -2.89 -8.51
CA ILE A 127 -9.61 -3.62 -9.78
C ILE A 127 -8.45 -4.59 -9.93
N TYR A 128 -7.22 -4.15 -9.63
CA TYR A 128 -6.04 -5.01 -9.67
C TYR A 128 -6.19 -6.28 -8.83
N ILE A 129 -6.52 -6.15 -7.54
CA ILE A 129 -6.73 -7.31 -6.66
C ILE A 129 -7.89 -8.16 -7.15
N PHE A 130 -8.98 -7.57 -7.62
CA PHE A 130 -10.16 -8.33 -8.01
C PHE A 130 -9.94 -9.14 -9.28
N ILE A 131 -9.09 -8.66 -10.20
CA ILE A 131 -8.64 -9.46 -11.35
C ILE A 131 -7.79 -10.64 -10.84
N LEU A 132 -6.80 -10.38 -9.98
CA LEU A 132 -5.92 -11.44 -9.45
C LEU A 132 -6.64 -12.47 -8.58
N ALA A 133 -7.69 -12.04 -7.87
CA ALA A 133 -8.55 -12.90 -7.07
C ALA A 133 -9.64 -13.60 -7.90
N ASP A 134 -9.57 -13.50 -9.23
CA ASP A 134 -10.51 -14.10 -10.17
C ASP A 134 -11.98 -13.70 -9.95
N ARG A 135 -12.21 -12.51 -9.40
CA ARG A 135 -13.55 -11.94 -9.22
C ARG A 135 -13.99 -11.13 -10.42
N TYR A 136 -13.04 -10.57 -11.16
CA TYR A 136 -13.26 -9.79 -12.37
C TYR A 136 -12.59 -10.45 -13.57
N ASP A 137 -13.33 -10.54 -14.69
CA ASP A 137 -12.77 -11.03 -15.94
C ASP A 137 -11.69 -10.07 -16.44
N ILE A 138 -10.47 -10.58 -16.58
CA ILE A 138 -9.33 -9.82 -17.04
C ILE A 138 -9.57 -9.19 -18.41
N LYS A 139 -10.28 -9.86 -19.33
CA LYS A 139 -10.52 -9.30 -20.68
C LYS A 139 -11.33 -8.01 -20.63
N GLN A 140 -12.32 -7.94 -19.74
CA GLN A 140 -13.20 -6.79 -19.61
C GLN A 140 -12.58 -5.69 -18.75
N PHE A 141 -11.94 -6.07 -17.64
CA PHE A 141 -11.48 -5.11 -16.63
C PHE A 141 -10.06 -4.60 -16.86
N PHE A 142 -9.27 -5.23 -17.75
CA PHE A 142 -7.92 -4.74 -18.06
C PHE A 142 -7.94 -3.35 -18.71
N THR A 143 -8.84 -3.10 -19.67
CA THR A 143 -8.98 -1.77 -20.29
C THR A 143 -9.41 -0.71 -19.27
N ILE A 144 -10.28 -1.07 -18.33
CA ILE A 144 -10.69 -0.18 -17.22
C ILE A 144 -9.49 0.12 -16.31
N PHE A 145 -8.67 -0.89 -15.99
CA PHE A 145 -7.45 -0.73 -15.22
C PHE A 145 -6.47 0.24 -15.89
N ILE A 146 -6.23 0.09 -17.20
CA ILE A 146 -5.39 0.99 -17.98
C ILE A 146 -5.97 2.41 -18.04
N SER A 147 -7.29 2.54 -18.21
CA SER A 147 -7.96 3.84 -18.18
C SER A 147 -7.78 4.56 -16.84
N LEU A 148 -7.93 3.85 -15.72
CA LEU A 148 -7.69 4.41 -14.39
C LEU A 148 -6.23 4.82 -14.20
N ARG A 149 -5.28 4.00 -14.66
CA ARG A 149 -3.86 4.37 -14.67
C ARG A 149 -3.62 5.71 -15.38
N ASN A 150 -4.17 5.87 -16.58
CA ASN A 150 -4.02 7.11 -17.36
C ASN A 150 -4.68 8.30 -16.67
N ALA A 151 -5.86 8.10 -16.06
CA ALA A 151 -6.54 9.12 -15.30
C ALA A 151 -5.71 9.59 -14.10
N ILE A 152 -5.11 8.66 -13.34
CA ILE A 152 -4.21 8.99 -12.22
C ILE A 152 -3.03 9.83 -12.73
N ILE A 153 -2.34 9.39 -13.78
CA ILE A 153 -1.18 10.11 -14.33
C ILE A 153 -1.57 11.52 -14.78
N LYS A 154 -2.69 11.65 -15.51
CA LYS A 154 -3.21 12.94 -15.96
C LYS A 154 -3.53 13.87 -14.79
N GLU A 155 -4.19 13.35 -13.76
CA GLU A 155 -4.53 14.14 -12.56
C GLU A 155 -3.27 14.61 -11.83
N MET A 156 -2.27 13.74 -11.67
CA MET A 156 -1.00 14.12 -11.06
C MET A 156 -0.27 15.20 -11.87
N TYR A 157 -0.20 15.10 -13.19
CA TYR A 157 0.37 16.17 -14.02
C TYR A 157 -0.43 17.46 -13.95
N SER A 158 -1.76 17.40 -13.81
CA SER A 158 -2.58 18.60 -13.64
C SER A 158 -2.31 19.35 -12.34
N MET A 159 -1.62 18.73 -11.37
CA MET A 159 -1.24 19.38 -10.11
C MET A 159 -0.14 20.43 -10.31
N TYR A 160 0.69 20.33 -11.36
CA TYR A 160 1.69 21.36 -11.68
C TYR A 160 1.07 22.75 -11.90
N ILE A 161 -0.17 22.80 -12.38
CA ILE A 161 -0.88 24.06 -12.66
C ILE A 161 -1.26 24.80 -11.37
N ILE A 162 -1.55 24.08 -10.29
CA ILE A 162 -2.05 24.64 -9.02
C ILE A 162 -0.96 24.83 -7.98
N LEU A 163 0.18 24.16 -8.15
CA LEU A 163 1.26 24.16 -7.17
C LEU A 163 2.26 25.28 -7.47
N PRO A 164 2.77 25.99 -6.45
CA PRO A 164 3.97 26.79 -6.60
C PRO A 164 5.20 25.87 -6.67
N GLN A 165 6.15 26.22 -7.53
CA GLN A 165 7.41 25.48 -7.69
C GLN A 165 8.17 25.36 -6.36
N LYS A 166 8.31 26.47 -5.63
CA LYS A 166 8.93 26.51 -4.30
C LYS A 166 7.92 26.97 -3.26
N MET A 167 7.81 26.21 -2.17
CA MET A 167 6.95 26.59 -1.06
C MET A 167 7.61 27.69 -0.23
N LYS A 168 6.89 28.82 -0.06
CA LYS A 168 7.39 30.01 0.66
C LYS A 168 7.78 29.73 2.12
N TYR A 169 7.10 28.79 2.77
CA TYR A 169 7.24 28.52 4.21
C TYR A 169 7.93 27.19 4.53
N ASN A 170 8.21 26.36 3.52
CA ASN A 170 8.98 25.12 3.67
C ASN A 170 10.32 25.28 2.95
N PHE A 171 11.31 25.82 3.66
CA PHE A 171 12.66 26.01 3.12
C PHE A 171 13.22 24.67 2.62
N GLY A 172 13.63 24.62 1.35
CA GLY A 172 14.22 23.43 0.73
C GLY A 172 13.22 22.41 0.16
N PHE A 173 11.90 22.67 0.24
CA PHE A 173 10.90 21.82 -0.39
C PHE A 173 10.54 22.32 -1.79
N ASP A 174 10.93 21.54 -2.80
CA ASP A 174 10.52 21.75 -4.19
C ASP A 174 9.30 20.88 -4.51
N SER A 175 8.14 21.53 -4.64
CA SER A 175 6.87 20.83 -4.89
C SER A 175 6.87 20.11 -6.23
N PHE A 176 7.58 20.64 -7.22
CA PHE A 176 7.61 20.11 -8.57
C PHE A 176 8.48 18.86 -8.64
N GLU A 177 9.62 18.87 -7.94
CA GLU A 177 10.51 17.73 -7.83
C GLU A 177 9.83 16.55 -7.12
N GLU A 178 9.20 16.80 -5.97
CA GLU A 178 8.51 15.75 -5.21
C GLU A 178 7.28 15.20 -5.94
N LEU A 179 6.56 16.05 -6.67
CA LEU A 179 5.49 15.60 -7.57
C LEU A 179 6.05 14.74 -8.71
N ASN A 180 7.13 15.17 -9.37
CA ASN A 180 7.76 14.43 -10.48
C ASN A 180 8.20 13.04 -10.04
N LYS A 181 8.88 12.98 -8.88
CA LYS A 181 9.33 11.73 -8.27
C LYS A 181 8.15 10.80 -7.98
N SER A 182 7.05 11.34 -7.46
CA SER A 182 5.83 10.58 -7.18
C SER A 182 5.17 10.05 -8.45
N ILE A 183 5.12 10.86 -9.52
CA ILE A 183 4.62 10.44 -10.85
C ILE A 183 5.48 9.30 -11.41
N LYS A 184 6.80 9.46 -11.42
CA LYS A 184 7.73 8.42 -11.90
C LYS A 184 7.59 7.11 -11.12
N ASN A 185 7.50 7.20 -9.79
CA ASN A 185 7.27 6.03 -8.93
C ASN A 185 5.95 5.32 -9.28
N PHE A 186 4.87 6.08 -9.52
CA PHE A 186 3.60 5.51 -9.95
C PHE A 186 3.68 4.85 -11.33
N ILE A 187 4.33 5.49 -12.32
CA ILE A 187 4.49 4.95 -13.68
C ILE A 187 5.23 3.62 -13.63
N ILE A 188 6.35 3.55 -12.91
CA ILE A 188 7.18 2.34 -12.76
C ILE A 188 6.38 1.25 -12.04
N TYR A 189 5.72 1.58 -10.93
CA TYR A 189 4.98 0.59 -10.15
C TYR A 189 3.77 0.04 -10.90
N SER A 190 2.97 0.92 -11.51
CA SER A 190 1.82 0.52 -12.32
C SER A 190 2.22 -0.33 -13.53
N ARG A 191 3.40 -0.09 -14.13
CA ARG A 191 3.92 -0.97 -15.20
C ARG A 191 4.24 -2.37 -14.68
N LYS A 192 4.82 -2.50 -13.48
CA LYS A 192 5.02 -3.81 -12.85
C LYS A 192 3.69 -4.53 -12.63
N MET A 193 2.66 -3.81 -12.18
CA MET A 193 1.31 -4.37 -12.01
C MET A 193 0.72 -4.87 -13.35
N ILE A 194 0.90 -4.11 -14.44
CA ILE A 194 0.50 -4.55 -15.79
C ILE A 194 1.17 -5.88 -16.15
N THR A 195 2.49 -5.99 -15.97
CA THR A 195 3.22 -7.22 -16.28
C THR A 195 2.74 -8.42 -15.44
N ILE A 196 2.35 -8.18 -14.19
CA ILE A 196 1.76 -9.24 -13.34
C ILE A 196 0.40 -9.67 -13.90
N LEU A 197 -0.47 -8.73 -14.27
CA LEU A 197 -1.77 -9.02 -14.87
C LEU A 197 -1.65 -9.75 -16.21
N GLU A 198 -0.70 -9.36 -17.07
CA GLU A 198 -0.41 -10.05 -18.33
C GLU A 198 -0.02 -11.51 -18.10
N ARG A 199 0.90 -11.75 -17.16
CA ARG A 199 1.33 -13.11 -16.81
C ARG A 199 0.18 -13.93 -16.22
N PHE A 200 -0.60 -13.34 -15.32
CA PHE A 200 -1.79 -13.98 -14.75
C PHE A 200 -2.80 -14.35 -15.85
N GLY A 201 -3.11 -13.42 -16.75
CA GLY A 201 -3.99 -13.66 -17.89
C GLY A 201 -3.50 -14.79 -18.80
N TYR A 202 -2.20 -14.81 -19.08
CA TYR A 202 -1.57 -15.84 -19.92
C TYR A 202 -1.62 -17.23 -19.28
N TYR A 203 -1.16 -17.36 -18.03
CA TYR A 203 -1.01 -18.66 -17.37
C TYR A 203 -2.32 -19.23 -16.83
N GLU A 204 -3.09 -18.43 -16.08
CA GLU A 204 -4.30 -18.91 -15.39
C GLU A 204 -5.52 -18.87 -16.30
N LYS A 205 -5.64 -17.81 -17.12
CA LYS A 205 -6.84 -17.56 -17.94
C LYS A 205 -6.70 -17.95 -19.40
N LYS A 206 -5.50 -18.37 -19.84
CA LYS A 206 -5.19 -18.69 -21.25
C LYS A 206 -5.59 -17.55 -22.21
N VAL A 207 -5.47 -16.31 -21.73
CA VAL A 207 -5.70 -15.09 -22.50
C VAL A 207 -4.36 -14.62 -23.02
N TYR A 208 -4.11 -14.88 -24.30
CA TYR A 208 -2.84 -14.60 -24.95
C TYR A 208 -2.66 -13.13 -25.34
N TYR A 209 -3.75 -12.37 -25.42
CA TYR A 209 -3.73 -10.97 -25.80
C TYR A 209 -4.63 -10.16 -24.88
N LEU A 210 -4.06 -9.11 -24.29
CA LEU A 210 -4.76 -8.04 -23.61
C LEU A 210 -4.55 -6.77 -24.42
N GLU A 211 -5.65 -6.04 -24.66
CA GLU A 211 -5.63 -4.76 -25.36
C GLU A 211 -4.81 -3.74 -24.57
N ASP A 212 -4.22 -2.75 -25.25
CA ASP A 212 -3.60 -1.59 -24.58
C ASP A 212 -2.35 -1.85 -23.71
N THR A 213 -1.67 -2.98 -23.95
CA THR A 213 -0.40 -3.39 -23.31
C THR A 213 0.85 -2.68 -23.87
N LYS A 214 0.71 -2.07 -25.06
CA LYS A 214 1.80 -1.34 -25.74
C LYS A 214 2.31 -0.20 -24.86
N ILE A 215 3.64 0.00 -24.92
CA ILE A 215 4.30 1.06 -24.18
C ILE A 215 3.80 2.41 -24.71
N LYS A 216 3.35 3.29 -23.81
CA LYS A 216 2.83 4.62 -24.18
C LYS A 216 3.98 5.65 -24.11
N PRO A 217 3.91 6.77 -24.86
CA PRO A 217 5.01 7.74 -24.92
C PRO A 217 5.46 8.26 -23.55
N TYR A 218 4.51 8.45 -22.63
CA TYR A 218 4.81 8.93 -21.28
C TYR A 218 5.52 7.89 -20.40
N ASP A 219 5.59 6.62 -20.80
CA ASP A 219 6.36 5.59 -20.08
C ASP A 219 7.88 5.79 -20.26
N TYR A 220 8.30 6.53 -21.29
CA TYR A 220 9.70 6.84 -21.61
C TYR A 220 10.04 8.33 -21.58
N ASN A 221 9.09 9.24 -21.36
CA ASN A 221 9.37 10.66 -21.21
C ASN A 221 10.12 10.93 -19.89
N ASN A 222 11.42 10.66 -19.92
CA ASN A 222 12.42 11.14 -18.99
C ASN A 222 13.05 12.46 -19.46
N SER A 223 12.68 12.97 -20.65
CA SER A 223 13.11 14.27 -21.14
C SER A 223 12.04 15.32 -20.91
N GLU A 224 12.36 16.24 -20.00
CA GLU A 224 12.04 17.67 -20.08
C GLU A 224 10.71 18.00 -20.77
N ILE A 225 9.63 18.03 -19.98
CA ILE A 225 8.51 18.91 -20.30
C ILE A 225 8.62 20.06 -19.31
N TYR A 226 9.10 21.17 -19.84
CA TYR A 226 9.26 22.48 -19.20
C TYR A 226 8.07 22.89 -18.33
#